data_AF-A0A803LHM1-F1
#
_entry.id   AF-A0A803LHM1-F1
#
_cell.length_a   1.000
_cell.length_b   1.000
_cell.length_c   1.000
_cell.angle_alpha   90.00
_cell.angle_beta   90.00
_cell.angle_gamma   90.00
#
_symmetry.space_group_name_H-M   'P 1'
#
loop_
_entity.id
_entity.type
_entity.pdbx_description
1 polymer ?
#
loop_
_entity_poly.entity_id
_entity_poly.type
_entity_poly.pdbx_seq_one_letter_code
_entity_poly.pdbx_strand_id
1 'polypeptide(L)'
;MAQGRGSARSSLVVGVAILCLLAIIQPSLAAYYNVGNGGGWTFNVNNWPRGKSFRAGDILVFNYARNLHNVVPVNSRGFASCSAPRGVKPYQSGKDRIRLKKGVNYFICSFPGHCQGGAGGWTFNVNTWTNGKSFKAGDVLAFNYDKTTHNVVLVNKRGYDSCTSPKGAKAYQTGKDRIKLAKGQNYFICSLPGHCQGGVKIAISAA
;
A
#
# COMPACT_ATOMS: atom_id res chain seq x y z
N MET A 1 76.76 8.32 30.28
CA MET A 1 75.37 8.76 30.53
C MET A 1 74.68 8.95 29.19
N ALA A 2 73.72 8.09 28.82
CA ALA A 2 72.90 8.26 27.61
C ALA A 2 71.42 8.17 28.01
N GLN A 3 70.72 9.30 27.97
CA GLN A 3 69.29 9.40 28.28
C GLN A 3 68.46 9.15 27.01
N GLY A 4 67.64 8.10 27.02
CA GLY A 4 66.64 7.82 25.99
C GLY A 4 65.45 8.77 26.08
N ARG A 5 65.27 9.61 25.05
CA ARG A 5 64.08 10.46 24.85
C ARG A 5 63.36 10.00 23.60
N GLY A 6 62.34 9.15 23.74
CA GLY A 6 61.55 8.73 22.57
C GLY A 6 60.50 7.69 22.90
N SER A 7 59.42 8.07 23.58
CA SER A 7 58.23 7.20 23.65
C SER A 7 56.94 7.99 23.89
N ALA A 8 56.96 9.00 24.76
CA ALA A 8 55.73 9.71 25.17
C ALA A 8 55.02 10.52 24.06
N ARG A 9 55.75 11.03 23.07
CA ARG A 9 55.16 11.83 21.98
C ARG A 9 54.45 10.97 20.93
N SER A 10 54.96 9.77 20.65
CA SER A 10 54.30 8.84 19.71
C SER A 10 53.02 8.26 20.30
N SER A 11 52.99 7.96 21.60
CA SER A 11 51.81 7.39 22.27
C SER A 11 50.62 8.34 22.28
N LEU A 12 50.87 9.64 22.45
CA LEU A 12 49.84 10.68 22.46
C LEU A 12 49.25 10.92 21.06
N VAL A 13 50.09 10.94 20.02
CA VAL A 13 49.65 11.12 18.63
C VAL A 13 48.86 9.91 18.13
N VAL A 14 49.30 8.69 18.46
CA VAL A 14 48.57 7.45 18.14
C VAL A 14 47.25 7.37 18.90
N GLY A 15 47.22 7.77 20.18
CA GLY A 15 46.00 7.81 20.98
C GLY A 15 44.94 8.77 20.42
N VAL A 16 45.34 10.00 20.03
CA VAL A 16 44.44 10.98 19.41
C VAL A 16 43.94 10.51 18.05
N ALA A 17 44.80 9.89 17.22
CA ALA A 17 44.40 9.35 15.92
C ALA A 17 43.38 8.20 16.06
N ILE A 18 43.56 7.30 17.04
CA ILE A 18 42.60 6.22 17.34
C ILE A 18 41.27 6.78 17.86
N LEU A 19 41.31 7.81 18.73
CA LEU A 19 40.11 8.48 19.23
C LEU A 19 39.33 9.20 18.10
N CYS A 20 40.04 9.84 17.17
CA CYS A 20 39.45 10.45 15.98
C CYS A 20 38.85 9.40 15.04
N LEU A 21 39.46 8.23 14.87
CA LEU A 21 38.94 7.11 14.07
C LEU A 21 37.66 6.49 14.68
N LEU A 22 37.56 6.41 16.01
CA LEU A 22 36.36 5.91 16.70
C LEU A 22 35.20 6.90 16.66
N ALA A 23 35.47 8.22 16.59
CA ALA A 23 34.45 9.26 16.46
C ALA A 23 33.77 9.32 15.07
N ILE A 24 34.33 8.65 14.05
CA ILE A 24 33.74 8.58 12.69
C ILE A 24 32.75 7.42 12.56
N ILE A 25 32.74 6.47 13.51
CA ILE A 25 31.81 5.34 13.50
C ILE A 25 30.50 5.79 14.14
N GLN A 26 29.73 6.61 13.42
CA GLN A 26 28.35 6.84 13.83
C GLN A 26 27.60 5.50 13.72
N PRO A 27 26.93 5.03 14.80
CA PRO A 27 26.07 3.88 14.68
C PRO A 27 24.98 4.24 13.67
N SER A 28 24.97 3.55 12.52
CA SER A 28 23.91 3.70 11.54
C SER A 28 22.62 3.12 12.12
N LEU A 29 21.89 3.91 12.92
CA LEU A 29 20.61 3.50 13.44
C LEU A 29 19.68 3.27 12.24
N ALA A 30 19.13 2.07 12.15
CA ALA A 30 18.10 1.76 11.16
C ALA A 30 16.91 2.71 11.36
N ALA A 31 16.54 3.45 10.33
CA ALA A 31 15.34 4.27 10.39
C ALA A 31 14.10 3.38 10.36
N TYR A 32 13.06 3.78 11.09
CA TYR A 32 11.78 3.07 11.12
C TYR A 32 10.73 3.84 10.33
N TYR A 33 10.03 3.12 9.45
CA TYR A 33 8.99 3.69 8.61
C TYR A 33 7.70 2.88 8.75
N ASN A 34 6.65 3.52 9.29
CA ASN A 34 5.31 2.95 9.29
C ASN A 34 4.74 3.01 7.87
N VAL A 35 4.56 1.85 7.23
CA VAL A 35 3.99 1.76 5.89
C VAL A 35 2.55 2.27 5.94
N GLY A 36 2.22 3.24 5.07
CA GLY A 36 0.93 3.94 5.12
C GLY A 36 0.80 5.01 6.21
N ASN A 37 1.89 5.35 6.91
CA ASN A 37 1.90 6.28 8.05
C ASN A 37 0.88 5.85 9.13
N GLY A 38 -0.02 6.75 9.55
CA GLY A 38 -1.09 6.43 10.50
C GLY A 38 -2.17 5.49 9.95
N GLY A 39 -2.30 5.36 8.62
CA GLY A 39 -3.29 4.48 7.99
C GLY A 39 -2.91 3.00 7.97
N GLY A 40 -1.63 2.68 8.19
CA GLY A 40 -1.12 1.32 8.20
C GLY A 40 -1.05 0.65 6.82
N TRP A 41 -0.77 -0.65 6.83
CA TRP A 41 -0.72 -1.49 5.64
C TRP A 41 -2.14 -1.85 5.21
N THR A 42 -2.62 -1.13 4.21
CA THR A 42 -3.98 -1.22 3.68
C THR A 42 -3.96 -0.94 2.17
N PHE A 43 -5.12 -0.87 1.54
CA PHE A 43 -5.24 -0.51 0.12
C PHE A 43 -4.75 0.92 -0.16
N ASN A 44 -4.36 1.19 -1.41
CA ASN A 44 -3.89 2.50 -1.90
C ASN A 44 -2.63 3.08 -1.21
N VAL A 45 -1.82 2.23 -0.56
CA VAL A 45 -0.54 2.65 0.04
C VAL A 45 0.62 2.69 -0.98
N ASN A 46 0.36 2.46 -2.27
CA ASN A 46 1.38 2.40 -3.32
C ASN A 46 2.17 3.71 -3.51
N ASN A 47 1.57 4.85 -3.19
CA ASN A 47 2.24 6.16 -3.28
C ASN A 47 2.94 6.58 -1.97
N TRP A 48 2.74 5.84 -0.87
CA TRP A 48 3.37 6.14 0.42
C TRP A 48 4.91 6.27 0.39
N PRO A 49 5.66 5.50 -0.43
CA PRO A 49 7.10 5.67 -0.55
C PRO A 49 7.54 7.04 -1.10
N ARG A 50 6.66 7.78 -1.78
CA ARG A 50 7.01 9.04 -2.48
C ARG A 50 7.53 10.09 -1.49
N GLY A 51 8.65 10.71 -1.85
CA GLY A 51 9.31 11.73 -1.02
C GLY A 51 10.10 11.17 0.17
N LYS A 52 10.19 9.84 0.32
CA LYS A 52 11.00 9.19 1.35
C LYS A 52 12.29 8.65 0.74
N SER A 53 13.37 8.76 1.49
CA SER A 53 14.65 8.13 1.15
C SER A 53 14.84 6.92 2.05
N PHE A 54 15.02 5.75 1.44
CA PHE A 54 15.24 4.49 2.16
C PHE A 54 16.69 4.03 1.98
N ARG A 55 17.26 3.44 3.03
CA ARG A 55 18.60 2.84 3.04
C ARG A 55 18.50 1.35 3.37
N ALA A 56 19.49 0.58 2.91
CA ALA A 56 19.64 -0.80 3.35
C ALA A 56 19.86 -0.82 4.86
N GLY A 57 19.15 -1.69 5.57
CA GLY A 57 19.16 -1.74 7.03
C GLY A 57 17.97 -1.03 7.69
N ASP A 58 17.30 -0.10 7.02
CA ASP A 58 16.07 0.53 7.53
C ASP A 58 14.96 -0.51 7.72
N ILE A 59 13.99 -0.21 8.58
CA ILE A 59 12.91 -1.12 8.95
C ILE A 59 11.57 -0.55 8.50
N LEU A 60 10.86 -1.32 7.67
CA LEU A 60 9.44 -1.08 7.40
C LEU A 60 8.58 -1.76 8.47
N VAL A 61 7.65 -1.00 9.02
CA VAL A 61 6.67 -1.48 10.01
C VAL A 61 5.31 -1.56 9.33
N PHE A 62 4.79 -2.78 9.22
CA PHE A 62 3.50 -3.09 8.62
C PHE A 62 2.47 -3.34 9.73
N ASN A 63 1.60 -2.37 9.96
CA ASN A 63 0.48 -2.49 10.92
C ASN A 63 -0.81 -2.80 10.16
N TYR A 64 -1.49 -3.90 10.50
CA TYR A 64 -2.72 -4.32 9.81
C TYR A 64 -3.53 -5.34 10.63
N ALA A 65 -4.82 -5.48 10.33
CA ALA A 65 -5.67 -6.51 10.93
C ALA A 65 -5.32 -7.89 10.36
N ARG A 66 -4.92 -8.84 11.21
CA ARG A 66 -4.38 -10.16 10.82
C ARG A 66 -5.35 -11.02 9.99
N ASN A 67 -6.64 -10.78 10.12
CA ASN A 67 -7.70 -11.45 9.38
C ASN A 67 -7.98 -10.81 8.01
N LEU A 68 -7.40 -9.64 7.71
CA LEU A 68 -7.66 -8.89 6.47
C LEU A 68 -6.42 -8.74 5.60
N HIS A 69 -5.23 -8.66 6.18
CA HIS A 69 -4.01 -8.49 5.40
C HIS A 69 -2.89 -9.41 5.87
N ASN A 70 -1.87 -9.51 5.03
CA ASN A 70 -0.57 -10.07 5.33
C ASN A 70 0.49 -9.32 4.52
N VAL A 71 1.76 -9.66 4.73
CA VAL A 71 2.86 -9.12 3.95
C VAL A 71 3.67 -10.27 3.37
N VAL A 72 3.88 -10.24 2.05
CA VAL A 72 4.71 -11.22 1.34
C VAL A 72 5.81 -10.46 0.61
N PRO A 73 7.09 -10.69 0.96
CA PRO A 73 8.20 -10.23 0.15
C PRO A 73 8.19 -10.98 -1.18
N VAL A 74 8.32 -10.24 -2.27
CA VAL A 74 8.38 -10.77 -3.63
C VAL A 74 9.53 -10.15 -4.41
N ASN A 75 9.78 -10.66 -5.62
CA ASN A 75 10.66 -9.99 -6.58
C ASN A 75 9.83 -9.08 -7.50
N SER A 76 10.51 -8.38 -8.42
CA SER A 76 9.86 -7.46 -9.37
C SER A 76 8.79 -8.13 -10.21
N ARG A 77 9.01 -9.39 -10.65
CA ARG A 77 8.03 -10.17 -11.39
C ARG A 77 6.79 -10.46 -10.54
N GLY A 78 6.97 -11.00 -9.32
CA GLY A 78 5.88 -11.31 -8.42
C GLY A 78 5.09 -10.08 -7.96
N PHE A 79 5.75 -8.92 -7.89
CA PHE A 79 5.07 -7.65 -7.67
C PHE A 79 4.22 -7.25 -8.87
N ALA A 80 4.76 -7.31 -10.08
CA ALA A 80 4.05 -6.96 -11.31
C ALA A 80 2.87 -7.89 -11.62
N SER A 81 2.99 -9.19 -11.32
CA SER A 81 1.95 -10.19 -11.53
C SER A 81 1.06 -10.44 -10.31
N CYS A 82 1.31 -9.75 -9.20
CA CYS A 82 0.63 -9.99 -7.93
C CYS A 82 0.61 -11.47 -7.49
N SER A 83 1.76 -12.13 -7.59
CA SER A 83 1.92 -13.54 -7.26
C SER A 83 3.05 -13.75 -6.25
N ALA A 84 2.74 -14.43 -5.15
CA ALA A 84 3.74 -14.91 -4.20
C ALA A 84 4.50 -16.12 -4.79
N PRO A 85 5.84 -16.18 -4.68
CA PRO A 85 6.59 -17.37 -5.04
C PRO A 85 6.17 -18.57 -4.18
N ARG A 86 6.19 -19.78 -4.76
CA ARG A 86 5.89 -21.01 -4.03
C ARG A 86 6.85 -21.17 -2.84
N GLY A 87 6.29 -21.54 -1.68
CA GLY A 87 7.06 -21.81 -0.46
C GLY A 87 7.45 -20.57 0.36
N VAL A 88 7.16 -19.35 -0.11
CA VAL A 88 7.37 -18.13 0.70
C VAL A 88 6.31 -18.07 1.80
N LYS A 89 6.75 -18.08 3.06
CA LYS A 89 5.85 -17.89 4.19
C LYS A 89 5.46 -16.41 4.31
N PRO A 90 4.15 -16.07 4.32
CA PRO A 90 3.70 -14.72 4.58
C PRO A 90 4.00 -14.32 6.03
N TYR A 91 4.27 -13.03 6.23
CA TYR A 91 4.20 -12.40 7.55
C TYR A 91 2.74 -12.13 7.90
N GLN A 92 2.32 -12.51 9.11
CA GLN A 92 0.90 -12.52 9.53
C GLN A 92 0.69 -12.10 10.99
N SER A 93 1.65 -11.38 11.59
CA SER A 93 1.53 -10.96 12.99
C SER A 93 0.61 -9.75 13.18
N GLY A 94 0.35 -8.98 12.11
CA GLY A 94 -0.41 -7.73 12.16
C GLY A 94 0.44 -6.52 12.58
N LYS A 95 1.70 -6.75 12.98
CA LYS A 95 2.68 -5.72 13.33
C LYS A 95 4.08 -6.17 12.91
N ASP A 96 4.22 -6.52 11.63
CA ASP A 96 5.47 -7.08 11.12
C ASP A 96 6.52 -5.99 10.89
N ARG A 97 7.77 -6.33 11.20
CA ARG A 97 8.94 -5.47 11.02
C ARG A 97 9.87 -6.15 10.03
N ILE A 98 10.10 -5.50 8.90
CA ILE A 98 10.94 -6.04 7.83
C ILE A 98 12.11 -5.11 7.58
N ARG A 99 13.33 -5.64 7.74
CA ARG A 99 14.57 -4.92 7.42
C ARG A 99 14.79 -4.90 5.91
N LEU A 100 14.99 -3.71 5.35
CA LEU A 100 15.26 -3.49 3.94
C LEU A 100 16.64 -4.04 3.55
N LYS A 101 16.67 -4.79 2.45
CA LYS A 101 17.91 -5.23 1.81
C LYS A 101 18.42 -4.15 0.85
N LYS A 102 19.69 -4.26 0.43
CA LYS A 102 20.20 -3.44 -0.69
C LYS A 102 19.35 -3.65 -1.95
N GLY A 103 19.09 -2.58 -2.69
CA GLY A 103 18.25 -2.59 -3.89
C GLY A 103 16.76 -2.38 -3.62
N VAL A 104 15.94 -2.62 -4.65
CA VAL A 104 14.48 -2.45 -4.55
C VAL A 104 13.88 -3.64 -3.79
N ASN A 105 13.08 -3.35 -2.76
CA ASN A 105 12.36 -4.35 -1.98
C ASN A 105 10.88 -4.30 -2.39
N TYR A 106 10.30 -5.43 -2.75
CA TYR A 106 8.90 -5.52 -3.17
C TYR A 106 8.06 -6.29 -2.15
N PHE A 107 6.90 -5.76 -1.82
CA PHE A 107 5.97 -6.35 -0.86
C PHE A 107 4.56 -6.34 -1.44
N ILE A 108 3.83 -7.43 -1.25
CA ILE A 108 2.42 -7.55 -1.64
C ILE A 108 1.59 -8.09 -0.47
N CYS A 109 0.29 -7.89 -0.54
CA CYS A 109 -0.66 -8.68 0.23
C CYS A 109 -1.16 -9.82 -0.66
N SER A 110 -1.02 -11.06 -0.19
CA SER A 110 -1.42 -12.26 -0.95
C SER A 110 -2.87 -12.69 -0.71
N PHE A 111 -3.62 -11.94 0.09
CA PHE A 111 -5.06 -12.14 0.20
C PHE A 111 -5.71 -11.94 -1.19
N PRO A 112 -6.67 -12.80 -1.59
CA PRO A 112 -7.32 -12.71 -2.88
C PRO A 112 -7.83 -11.29 -3.19
N GLY A 113 -7.36 -10.71 -4.30
CA GLY A 113 -7.75 -9.36 -4.75
C GLY A 113 -6.99 -8.19 -4.11
N HIS A 114 -6.16 -8.42 -3.08
CA HIS A 114 -5.56 -7.31 -2.32
C HIS A 114 -4.35 -6.68 -3.02
N CYS A 115 -3.44 -7.48 -3.59
CA CYS A 115 -2.30 -6.94 -4.36
C CYS A 115 -2.77 -6.33 -5.68
N GLN A 116 -3.71 -7.00 -6.32
CA GLN A 116 -4.25 -6.61 -7.62
C GLN A 116 -4.92 -5.23 -7.52
N GLY A 117 -5.25 -4.75 -6.31
CA GLY A 117 -5.85 -3.47 -5.92
C GLY A 117 -5.39 -2.19 -6.62
N GLY A 118 -4.16 -2.11 -7.16
CA GLY A 118 -3.77 -1.00 -8.05
C GLY A 118 -4.50 -1.02 -9.41
N ALA A 119 -5.03 -2.19 -9.77
CA ALA A 119 -5.85 -2.57 -10.93
C ALA A 119 -7.05 -3.48 -10.51
N GLY A 120 -7.45 -3.44 -9.23
CA GLY A 120 -8.04 -4.60 -8.51
C GLY A 120 -9.55 -4.71 -8.50
N GLY A 121 -10.20 -4.23 -9.55
CA GLY A 121 -11.64 -4.34 -9.69
C GLY A 121 -12.43 -3.53 -8.66
N TRP A 122 -13.63 -4.02 -8.34
CA TRP A 122 -14.58 -3.35 -7.47
C TRP A 122 -14.44 -3.84 -6.03
N THR A 123 -13.63 -3.14 -5.23
CA THR A 123 -13.27 -3.53 -3.86
C THR A 123 -13.10 -2.31 -2.93
N PHE A 124 -12.70 -2.54 -1.68
CA PHE A 124 -12.57 -1.50 -0.65
C PHE A 124 -11.57 -0.41 -1.05
N ASN A 125 -11.87 0.83 -0.66
CA ASN A 125 -11.11 2.04 -1.01
C ASN A 125 -10.95 2.30 -2.52
N VAL A 126 -11.83 1.77 -3.38
CA VAL A 126 -11.84 2.09 -4.82
C VAL A 126 -12.26 3.53 -5.12
N ASN A 127 -12.76 4.27 -4.13
CA ASN A 127 -13.22 5.66 -4.23
C ASN A 127 -12.18 6.67 -4.77
N THR A 128 -10.89 6.35 -4.73
CA THR A 128 -9.82 7.20 -5.30
C THR A 128 -9.44 6.83 -6.74
N TRP A 129 -9.92 5.70 -7.26
CA TRP A 129 -9.59 5.21 -8.60
C TRP A 129 -9.96 6.20 -9.71
N THR A 130 -10.99 7.02 -9.50
CA THR A 130 -11.46 8.01 -10.48
C THR A 130 -10.55 9.23 -10.60
N ASN A 131 -9.63 9.45 -9.67
CA ASN A 131 -8.77 10.63 -9.64
C ASN A 131 -7.85 10.70 -10.87
N GLY A 132 -7.86 11.86 -11.55
CA GLY A 132 -7.04 12.10 -12.73
C GLY A 132 -7.50 11.35 -14.00
N LYS A 133 -8.69 10.73 -13.98
CA LYS A 133 -9.29 10.08 -15.15
C LYS A 133 -10.33 10.99 -15.79
N SER A 134 -10.39 10.97 -17.11
CA SER A 134 -11.44 11.61 -17.89
C SER A 134 -12.38 10.55 -18.43
N PHE A 135 -13.68 10.80 -18.33
CA PHE A 135 -14.74 9.89 -18.77
C PHE A 135 -15.64 10.62 -19.77
N LYS A 136 -16.14 9.88 -20.77
CA LYS A 136 -17.09 10.37 -21.77
C LYS A 136 -18.41 9.65 -21.65
N ALA A 137 -19.49 10.34 -22.01
CA ALA A 137 -20.79 9.71 -22.16
C ALA A 137 -20.67 8.53 -23.14
N GLY A 138 -21.16 7.36 -22.72
CA GLY A 138 -21.09 6.14 -23.51
C GLY A 138 -19.88 5.25 -23.25
N ASP A 139 -18.88 5.69 -22.50
CA ASP A 139 -17.81 4.82 -21.99
C ASP A 139 -18.41 3.66 -21.17
N VAL A 140 -17.73 2.50 -21.15
CA VAL A 140 -18.19 1.33 -20.40
C VAL A 140 -17.23 1.02 -19.27
N LEU A 141 -17.73 1.06 -18.04
CA LEU A 141 -17.00 0.61 -16.87
C LEU A 141 -17.14 -0.91 -16.71
N ALA A 142 -16.01 -1.58 -16.49
CA ALA A 142 -15.97 -3.00 -16.15
C ALA A 142 -15.78 -3.17 -14.63
N PHE A 143 -16.81 -3.66 -13.96
CA PHE A 143 -16.79 -3.99 -12.54
C PHE A 143 -16.47 -5.48 -12.38
N ASN A 144 -15.23 -5.78 -11.99
CA ASN A 144 -14.80 -7.14 -11.69
C ASN A 144 -14.72 -7.33 -10.17
N TYR A 145 -15.43 -8.31 -9.62
CA TYR A 145 -15.46 -8.60 -8.19
C TYR A 145 -15.97 -10.01 -7.91
N ASP A 146 -15.77 -10.51 -6.69
CA ASP A 146 -16.41 -11.73 -6.24
C ASP A 146 -17.88 -11.44 -5.89
N LYS A 147 -18.79 -12.01 -6.69
CA LYS A 147 -20.24 -11.81 -6.55
C LYS A 147 -20.82 -12.25 -5.20
N THR A 148 -20.09 -13.05 -4.44
CA THR A 148 -20.50 -13.48 -3.09
C THR A 148 -20.18 -12.43 -2.02
N THR A 149 -19.25 -11.51 -2.30
CA THR A 149 -18.76 -10.52 -1.35
C THR A 149 -18.98 -9.07 -1.79
N HIS A 150 -19.37 -8.81 -3.04
CA HIS A 150 -19.68 -7.47 -3.52
C HIS A 150 -20.88 -7.48 -4.47
N ASN A 151 -21.46 -6.30 -4.67
CA ASN A 151 -22.39 -6.00 -5.75
C ASN A 151 -22.11 -4.58 -6.25
N VAL A 152 -22.76 -4.19 -7.35
CA VAL A 152 -22.73 -2.80 -7.85
C VAL A 152 -24.15 -2.28 -7.91
N VAL A 153 -24.40 -1.11 -7.34
CA VAL A 153 -25.69 -0.43 -7.41
C VAL A 153 -25.48 0.97 -7.96
N LEU A 154 -26.22 1.30 -9.02
CA LEU A 154 -26.30 2.67 -9.54
C LEU A 154 -27.28 3.46 -8.66
N VAL A 155 -26.80 4.55 -8.07
CA VAL A 155 -27.56 5.41 -7.15
C VAL A 155 -27.54 6.86 -7.61
N ASN A 156 -28.37 7.69 -6.99
CA ASN A 156 -28.28 9.14 -7.12
C ASN A 156 -27.25 9.72 -6.12
N LYS A 157 -26.97 11.02 -6.21
CA LYS A 157 -26.02 11.71 -5.32
C LYS A 157 -26.36 11.49 -3.83
N ARG A 158 -27.64 11.57 -3.46
CA ARG A 158 -28.08 11.35 -2.08
C ARG A 158 -27.72 9.94 -1.60
N GLY A 159 -28.10 8.91 -2.36
CA GLY A 159 -27.80 7.51 -2.03
C GLY A 159 -26.29 7.23 -1.99
N TYR A 160 -25.51 7.90 -2.84
CA TYR A 160 -24.05 7.86 -2.75
C TYR A 160 -23.57 8.44 -1.43
N ASP A 161 -23.94 9.69 -1.11
CA ASP A 161 -23.48 10.41 0.09
C ASP A 161 -23.87 9.67 1.38
N SER A 162 -25.10 9.16 1.47
CA SER A 162 -25.59 8.43 2.64
C SER A 162 -25.28 6.93 2.63
N CYS A 163 -24.64 6.41 1.59
CA CYS A 163 -24.41 4.98 1.42
C CYS A 163 -25.70 4.13 1.50
N THR A 164 -26.77 4.61 0.87
CA THR A 164 -28.06 3.93 0.84
C THR A 164 -28.49 3.61 -0.60
N SER A 165 -28.98 2.40 -0.80
CA SER A 165 -29.61 1.99 -2.05
C SER A 165 -31.12 2.26 -1.97
N PRO A 166 -31.69 3.16 -2.78
CA PRO A 166 -33.13 3.38 -2.78
C PRO A 166 -33.88 2.12 -3.21
N LYS A 167 -35.14 1.98 -2.75
CA LYS A 167 -36.01 0.86 -3.10
C LYS A 167 -36.21 0.84 -4.63
N GLY A 168 -35.96 -0.31 -5.27
CA GLY A 168 -36.04 -0.46 -6.72
C GLY A 168 -34.80 -0.04 -7.50
N ALA A 169 -33.71 0.37 -6.83
CA ALA A 169 -32.44 0.60 -7.52
C ALA A 169 -31.94 -0.67 -8.22
N LYS A 170 -31.43 -0.53 -9.44
CA LYS A 170 -30.86 -1.64 -10.18
C LYS A 170 -29.54 -2.07 -9.56
N ALA A 171 -29.53 -3.30 -9.03
CA ALA A 171 -28.33 -3.96 -8.54
C ALA A 171 -27.78 -4.90 -9.63
N TYR A 172 -26.46 -4.92 -9.75
CA TYR A 172 -25.70 -5.82 -10.59
C TYR A 172 -24.90 -6.77 -9.70
N GLN A 173 -24.87 -8.05 -10.06
CA GLN A 173 -24.40 -9.15 -9.19
C GLN A 173 -23.67 -10.25 -9.98
N THR A 174 -23.21 -9.98 -11.20
CA THR A 174 -22.56 -11.03 -12.01
C THR A 174 -21.10 -11.25 -11.60
N GLY A 175 -20.48 -10.27 -10.94
CA GLY A 175 -19.04 -10.23 -10.66
C GLY A 175 -18.18 -9.77 -11.84
N LYS A 176 -18.78 -9.53 -13.02
CA LYS A 176 -18.11 -9.03 -14.24
C LYS A 176 -19.01 -8.04 -14.99
N ASP A 177 -19.67 -7.15 -14.25
CA ASP A 177 -20.68 -6.27 -14.83
C ASP A 177 -20.04 -5.21 -15.72
N ARG A 178 -20.73 -4.90 -16.83
CA ARG A 178 -20.34 -3.84 -17.75
C ARG A 178 -21.44 -2.80 -17.79
N ILE A 179 -21.12 -1.59 -17.36
CA ILE A 179 -22.12 -0.52 -17.23
C ILE A 179 -21.69 0.67 -18.07
N LYS A 180 -22.57 1.08 -18.99
CA LYS A 180 -22.39 2.25 -19.84
C LYS A 180 -22.66 3.52 -19.05
N LEU A 181 -21.76 4.50 -19.15
CA LEU A 181 -21.91 5.80 -18.49
C LEU A 181 -22.93 6.66 -19.21
N ALA A 182 -23.86 7.23 -18.45
CA ALA A 182 -24.73 8.29 -18.93
C ALA A 182 -23.95 9.61 -18.96
N LYS A 183 -24.39 10.56 -19.79
CA LYS A 183 -23.84 11.92 -19.76
C LYS A 183 -24.10 12.56 -18.38
N GLY A 184 -23.11 13.25 -17.85
CA GLY A 184 -23.15 13.88 -16.53
C GLY A 184 -22.72 12.95 -15.39
N GLN A 185 -23.36 13.10 -14.24
CA GLN A 185 -22.94 12.43 -13.01
C GLN A 185 -23.44 10.98 -12.93
N ASN A 186 -22.53 10.06 -12.62
CA ASN A 186 -22.81 8.64 -12.39
C ASN A 186 -22.27 8.25 -11.01
N TYR A 187 -23.09 7.60 -10.17
CA TYR A 187 -22.71 7.21 -8.81
C TYR A 187 -22.93 5.73 -8.58
N PHE A 188 -21.88 5.04 -8.15
CA PHE A 188 -21.92 3.60 -7.90
C PHE A 188 -21.52 3.29 -6.47
N ILE A 189 -22.22 2.34 -5.83
CA ILE A 189 -21.91 1.85 -4.49
C ILE A 189 -22.02 0.32 -4.43
N CYS A 190 -21.32 -0.30 -3.48
CA CYS A 190 -21.65 -1.64 -3.01
C CYS A 190 -22.63 -1.49 -1.85
N SER A 191 -23.81 -2.07 -1.96
CA SER A 191 -24.89 -1.91 -0.98
C SER A 191 -24.82 -2.93 0.17
N LEU A 192 -23.83 -3.82 0.17
CA LEU A 192 -23.62 -4.75 1.28
C LEU A 192 -23.22 -3.99 2.56
N PRO A 193 -23.63 -4.47 3.76
CA PRO A 193 -23.42 -3.76 5.01
C PRO A 193 -21.95 -3.37 5.23
N GLY A 194 -21.69 -2.08 5.43
CA GLY A 194 -20.36 -1.53 5.70
C GLY A 194 -19.45 -1.33 4.47
N HIS A 195 -19.80 -1.86 3.29
CA HIS A 195 -18.92 -1.82 2.12
C HIS A 195 -18.81 -0.42 1.53
N CYS A 196 -19.94 0.27 1.35
CA CYS A 196 -19.93 1.65 0.87
C CYS A 196 -19.18 2.60 1.81
N GLN A 197 -19.37 2.44 3.13
CA GLN A 197 -18.66 3.21 4.17
C GLN A 197 -17.16 2.91 4.14
N GLY A 198 -16.78 1.66 3.86
CA GLY A 198 -15.41 1.23 3.60
C GLY A 198 -14.83 1.65 2.23
N GLY A 199 -15.50 2.56 1.52
CA GLY A 199 -14.99 3.15 0.29
C GLY A 199 -15.22 2.32 -0.98
N VAL A 200 -16.09 1.30 -0.93
CA VAL A 200 -16.56 0.57 -2.13
C VAL A 200 -17.64 1.41 -2.84
N LYS A 201 -17.25 2.60 -3.31
CA LYS A 201 -18.10 3.59 -3.96
C LYS A 201 -17.27 4.46 -4.91
N ILE A 202 -17.81 4.86 -6.06
CA ILE A 202 -17.18 5.83 -6.97
C ILE A 202 -18.21 6.84 -7.49
N ALA A 203 -17.76 8.07 -7.71
CA ALA A 203 -18.49 9.11 -8.39
C ALA A 203 -17.72 9.55 -9.65
N ILE A 204 -18.41 9.62 -10.77
CA ILE A 204 -17.83 9.93 -12.08
C ILE A 204 -18.64 11.03 -12.75
N SER A 205 -17.94 12.00 -13.34
CA SER A 205 -18.51 12.97 -14.27
C SER A 205 -18.10 12.57 -15.68
N ALA A 206 -19.07 12.25 -16.53
CA ALA A 206 -18.85 11.88 -17.92
C ALA A 206 -19.29 13.03 -18.84
N ALA A 207 -18.36 13.56 -19.63
CA ALA A 207 -18.60 14.67 -20.55
C ALA A 207 -19.32 14.22 -21.83
#